data_AF-A0A0R0I0K6-F1
#
_entry.id   AF-A0A0R0I0K6-F1
#
_cell.length_a   1.000
_cell.length_b   1.000
_cell.length_c   1.000
_cell.angle_alpha   90.00
_cell.angle_beta   90.00
_cell.angle_gamma   90.00
#
_symmetry.space_group_name_H-M   'P 1'
#
loop_
_entity.id
_entity.type
_entity.pdbx_description
1 polymer ?
#
loop_
_entity_poly.entity_id
_entity_poly.type
_entity_poly.pdbx_seq_one_letter_code
_entity_poly.pdbx_strand_id
1 'polypeptide(L)'
;MLLSLLCKMGGIDTEEDYPYHAKDNTCDPNRKNARVVTIDGYEDVPTNDEKSLMKAVANQPVSVAIEAGGMEFQLYQSGVFTGRCGTNLDHGVVAVGYGTENGTDYWLVRNSWGSAWGENGYIKLERNVQNTETGKCGIAIEASYPIKNGANPPNPGPSPPSPATPSIVCDEYYSCNSGTTCCCLFEYRGFCFGWGCCPIESATCCPDQTSCCPPDFPFCDDSGSCLLSRDNPFGVKALRRTPATSTWTQRKVAMKGN
;
A
#
# COMPACT_ATOMS: atom_id res chain seq x y z
N MET A 1 9.35 8.13 11.01
CA MET A 1 8.88 6.83 11.56
C MET A 1 9.39 5.62 10.75
N LEU A 2 9.27 5.59 9.42
CA LEU A 2 9.75 4.47 8.60
C LEU A 2 11.28 4.28 8.66
N LEU A 3 12.06 5.35 8.57
CA LEU A 3 13.53 5.27 8.58
C LEU A 3 14.05 4.66 9.89
N SER A 4 13.44 4.98 11.04
CA SER A 4 13.84 4.37 12.31
C SER A 4 13.53 2.87 12.37
N LEU A 5 12.46 2.42 11.70
CA LEU A 5 12.15 1.00 11.55
C LEU A 5 13.22 0.29 10.70
N LEU A 6 13.65 0.88 9.59
CA LEU A 6 14.69 0.33 8.71
C LEU A 6 16.03 0.16 9.43
N CYS A 7 16.45 1.14 10.23
CA CYS A 7 17.65 1.01 11.06
C CYS A 7 17.53 -0.16 12.05
N LYS A 8 16.37 -0.31 12.70
CA LYS A 8 16.13 -1.38 13.70
C LYS A 8 16.02 -2.77 13.07
N MET A 9 15.38 -2.86 11.91
CA MET A 9 15.23 -4.11 11.17
C MET A 9 16.49 -4.50 10.44
N GLY A 10 17.47 -3.61 10.27
CA GLY A 10 18.73 -3.90 9.62
C GLY A 10 18.62 -3.97 8.09
N GLY A 11 17.65 -3.28 7.50
CA GLY A 11 17.51 -3.13 6.04
C GLY A 11 16.09 -3.32 5.51
N ILE A 12 15.97 -3.22 4.19
CA ILE A 12 14.74 -3.43 3.41
C ILE A 12 15.01 -4.39 2.24
N ASP A 13 13.98 -5.16 1.88
CA ASP A 13 14.01 -6.07 0.74
C ASP A 13 13.70 -5.36 -0.58
N THR A 14 13.91 -6.05 -1.70
CA THR A 14 13.51 -5.53 -3.02
C THR A 14 11.99 -5.60 -3.20
N GLU A 15 11.45 -4.78 -4.10
CA GLU A 15 10.05 -4.88 -4.53
C GLU A 15 9.72 -6.24 -5.18
N GLU A 16 10.70 -6.87 -5.84
CA GLU A 16 10.53 -8.20 -6.43
C GLU A 16 10.37 -9.28 -5.35
N ASP A 17 11.19 -9.21 -4.30
CA ASP A 17 11.12 -10.13 -3.16
C ASP A 17 9.92 -9.86 -2.26
N TYR A 18 9.46 -8.60 -2.14
CA TYR A 18 8.33 -8.20 -1.29
C TYR A 18 7.40 -7.21 -2.02
N PRO A 19 6.53 -7.70 -2.92
CA PRO A 19 5.73 -6.85 -3.79
C PRO A 19 4.61 -6.14 -3.04
N TYR A 20 4.31 -4.93 -3.51
CA TYR A 20 3.22 -4.12 -3.00
C TYR A 20 1.85 -4.72 -3.36
N HIS A 21 1.00 -4.87 -2.34
CA HIS A 21 -0.35 -5.45 -2.49
C HIS A 21 -1.49 -4.46 -2.25
N ALA A 22 -1.19 -3.18 -1.99
CA ALA A 22 -2.18 -2.14 -1.67
C ALA A 22 -3.12 -2.48 -0.50
N LYS A 23 -2.68 -3.36 0.41
CA LYS A 23 -3.36 -3.70 1.65
C LYS A 23 -2.34 -4.18 2.68
N ASP A 24 -2.64 -3.96 3.94
CA ASP A 24 -1.87 -4.53 5.04
C ASP A 24 -2.07 -6.05 5.03
N ASN A 25 -0.96 -6.77 4.91
CA ASN A 25 -0.93 -8.23 5.04
C ASN A 25 -0.11 -8.60 6.28
N THR A 26 -0.23 -9.85 6.71
CA THR A 26 0.67 -10.39 7.73
C THR A 26 2.11 -10.35 7.22
N CYS A 27 3.03 -9.86 8.06
CA CYS A 27 4.46 -9.90 7.79
C CYS A 27 4.89 -11.35 7.55
N ASP A 28 5.47 -11.64 6.38
CA ASP A 28 5.93 -12.99 6.03
C ASP A 28 7.31 -13.26 6.63
N PRO A 29 7.43 -14.12 7.66
CA PRO A 29 8.71 -14.42 8.29
C PRO A 29 9.61 -15.33 7.45
N ASN A 30 9.13 -15.88 6.32
CA ASN A 30 9.92 -16.71 5.41
C ASN A 30 10.57 -15.89 4.30
N ARG A 31 9.96 -14.75 3.94
CA ARG A 31 10.61 -13.71 3.11
C ARG A 31 11.60 -12.89 3.93
N LYS A 32 12.26 -13.53 4.90
CA LYS A 32 13.26 -12.88 5.72
C LYS A 32 14.42 -12.45 4.83
N ASN A 33 14.41 -11.14 4.55
CA ASN A 33 15.56 -10.30 4.76
C ASN A 33 16.73 -10.61 3.83
N ALA A 34 16.49 -10.48 2.52
CA ALA A 34 17.61 -10.18 1.65
C ALA A 34 18.29 -8.88 2.11
N ARG A 35 17.53 -7.95 2.75
CA ARG A 35 18.03 -6.70 3.36
C ARG A 35 19.06 -6.04 2.45
N VAL A 36 18.73 -6.04 1.16
CA VAL A 36 19.65 -5.68 0.09
C VAL A 36 20.12 -4.23 0.21
N VAL A 37 19.34 -3.40 0.90
CA VAL A 37 19.70 -2.04 1.26
C VAL A 37 19.57 -1.87 2.76
N THR A 38 20.64 -1.37 3.38
CA THR A 38 20.64 -0.93 4.78
C THR A 38 20.75 0.58 4.84
N ILE A 39 20.44 1.17 5.99
CA ILE A 39 20.74 2.56 6.29
C ILE A 39 21.41 2.61 7.66
N ASP A 40 22.33 3.53 7.83
CA ASP A 40 23.13 3.68 9.05
C ASP A 40 22.50 4.69 10.02
N GLY A 41 21.54 5.47 9.53
CA GLY A 41 20.81 6.46 10.29
C GLY A 41 19.81 7.22 9.42
N TYR A 42 19.25 8.27 9.99
CA TYR A 42 18.48 9.27 9.28
C TYR A 42 18.68 10.62 9.95
N GLU A 43 18.44 11.68 9.19
CA GLU A 43 18.44 13.04 9.69
C GLU A 43 17.14 13.73 9.27
N ASP A 44 16.61 14.53 10.19
CA ASP A 44 15.52 15.45 9.90
C ASP A 44 16.14 16.78 9.43
N VAL A 45 15.60 17.32 8.35
CA VAL A 45 15.94 18.66 7.89
C VAL A 45 15.35 19.67 8.89
N PRO A 46 16.04 20.77 9.22
CA PRO A 46 15.48 21.85 10.01
C PRO A 46 14.09 22.28 9.51
N THR A 47 13.10 22.21 10.41
CA THR A 47 11.71 22.59 10.14
C THR A 47 11.63 24.04 9.66
N ASN A 48 10.80 24.27 8.64
CA ASN A 48 10.52 25.58 8.05
C ASN A 48 11.75 26.28 7.44
N ASP A 49 12.70 25.51 6.91
CA ASP A 49 13.89 26.06 6.25
C ASP A 49 14.09 25.45 4.85
N GLU A 50 13.50 26.09 3.84
CA GLU A 50 13.68 25.71 2.43
C GLU A 50 15.16 25.72 1.99
N LYS A 51 16.02 26.55 2.61
CA LYS A 51 17.46 26.57 2.26
C LYS A 51 18.15 25.31 2.77
N SER A 52 17.82 24.86 3.97
CA SER A 52 18.33 23.60 4.51
C SER A 52 17.78 22.40 3.73
N LEU A 53 16.49 22.42 3.36
CA LEU A 53 15.92 21.43 2.46
C LEU A 53 16.65 21.40 1.11
N MET A 54 16.97 22.57 0.54
CA MET A 54 17.68 22.65 -0.75
C MET A 54 19.06 22.04 -0.67
N LYS A 55 19.78 22.27 0.43
CA LYS A 55 21.09 21.64 0.67
C LYS A 55 20.98 20.12 0.77
N ALA A 56 19.96 19.60 1.46
CA ALA A 56 19.73 18.16 1.55
C ALA A 56 19.40 17.55 0.18
N VAL A 57 18.47 18.17 -0.57
CA VAL A 57 18.06 17.72 -1.91
C VAL A 57 19.20 17.78 -2.92
N ALA A 58 20.16 18.69 -2.77
CA ALA A 58 21.37 18.74 -3.59
C ALA A 58 22.26 17.49 -3.45
N ASN A 59 22.18 16.78 -2.32
CA ASN A 59 23.00 15.60 -2.06
C ASN A 59 22.27 14.29 -2.40
N GLN A 60 20.95 14.24 -2.16
CA GLN A 60 20.13 13.05 -2.36
C GLN A 60 18.64 13.38 -2.37
N PRO A 61 17.77 12.47 -2.84
CA PRO A 61 16.32 12.59 -2.63
C PRO A 61 15.95 12.67 -1.15
N VAL A 62 14.98 13.54 -0.82
CA VAL A 62 14.52 13.79 0.55
C VAL A 62 13.04 13.45 0.65
N SER A 63 12.64 12.69 1.67
CA SER A 63 11.23 12.43 1.95
C SER A 63 10.63 13.67 2.61
N VAL A 64 9.48 14.13 2.11
CA VAL A 64 8.79 15.33 2.61
C VAL A 64 7.31 15.05 2.77
N ALA A 65 6.67 15.69 3.74
CA ALA A 65 5.21 15.73 3.85
C ALA A 65 4.66 17.03 3.24
N ILE A 66 3.50 16.93 2.60
CA ILE A 66 2.77 18.07 2.02
C ILE A 66 1.27 17.96 2.31
N GLU A 67 0.55 19.05 2.13
CA GLU A 67 -0.90 19.03 1.95
C GLU A 67 -1.23 18.80 0.47
N ALA A 68 -1.82 17.64 0.15
CA ALA A 68 -2.21 17.23 -1.19
C ALA A 68 -3.73 17.03 -1.36
N GLY A 69 -4.51 17.17 -0.29
CA GLY A 69 -5.97 17.02 -0.31
C GLY A 69 -6.75 18.09 -1.06
N GLY A 70 -6.12 19.22 -1.40
CA GLY A 70 -6.75 20.34 -2.11
C GLY A 70 -7.08 20.02 -3.59
N MET A 71 -8.22 20.52 -4.07
CA MET A 71 -8.69 20.28 -5.45
C MET A 71 -7.69 20.76 -6.52
N GLU A 72 -7.06 21.93 -6.33
CA GLU A 72 -6.07 22.44 -7.28
C GLU A 72 -4.84 21.53 -7.38
N PHE A 73 -4.42 20.94 -6.25
CA PHE A 73 -3.32 19.96 -6.24
C PHE A 73 -3.72 18.67 -6.95
N GLN A 74 -4.89 18.11 -6.63
CA GLN A 74 -5.37 16.87 -7.24
C GLN A 74 -5.50 16.96 -8.77
N LEU A 75 -5.89 18.14 -9.27
CA LEU A 75 -6.10 18.39 -10.70
C LEU A 75 -4.83 18.86 -11.45
N TYR A 76 -3.66 18.89 -10.79
CA TYR A 76 -2.41 19.29 -11.43
C TYR A 76 -2.06 18.40 -12.64
N GLN A 77 -1.61 19.03 -13.73
CA GLN A 77 -1.19 18.36 -14.97
C GLN A 77 0.24 18.72 -15.39
N SER A 78 0.61 20.01 -15.38
CA SER A 78 1.93 20.47 -15.83
C SER A 78 2.26 21.88 -15.38
N GLY A 79 3.53 22.27 -15.52
CA GLY A 79 4.08 23.58 -15.18
C GLY A 79 4.43 23.71 -13.71
N VAL A 80 4.88 24.89 -13.27
CA VAL A 80 5.09 25.13 -11.84
C VAL A 80 3.73 25.32 -11.15
N PHE A 81 3.43 24.45 -10.18
CA PHE A 81 2.24 24.52 -9.38
C PHE A 81 2.30 25.71 -8.41
N THR A 82 1.58 26.77 -8.77
CA THR A 82 1.36 27.96 -7.93
C THR A 82 -0.04 27.99 -7.30
N GLY A 83 -0.82 26.92 -7.44
CA GLY A 83 -2.18 26.80 -6.93
C GLY A 83 -2.29 26.86 -5.41
N ARG A 84 -3.54 26.85 -4.91
CA ARG A 84 -3.84 26.91 -3.49
C ARG A 84 -3.63 25.56 -2.81
N CYS A 85 -2.96 25.61 -1.67
CA CYS A 85 -2.84 24.55 -0.67
C CYS A 85 -2.51 25.21 0.67
N GLY A 86 -2.91 24.58 1.76
CA GLY A 86 -2.56 24.95 3.13
C GLY A 86 -1.33 24.19 3.63
N THR A 87 -1.33 23.87 4.92
CA THR A 87 -0.24 23.19 5.63
C THR A 87 -0.74 22.07 6.52
N ASN A 88 -1.96 21.57 6.30
CA ASN A 88 -2.49 20.42 7.02
C ASN A 88 -1.96 19.14 6.38
N LEU A 89 -0.71 18.79 6.71
CA LEU A 89 0.04 17.71 6.08
C LEU A 89 -0.75 16.39 6.09
N ASP A 90 -0.97 15.83 4.90
CA ASP A 90 -1.79 14.63 4.70
C ASP A 90 -1.16 13.59 3.75
N HIS A 91 -0.03 13.93 3.12
CA HIS A 91 0.57 13.10 2.09
C HIS A 91 2.10 13.11 2.10
N GLY A 92 2.70 11.92 2.02
CA GLY A 92 4.15 11.73 1.96
C GLY A 92 4.64 11.57 0.52
N VAL A 93 5.63 12.38 0.14
CA VAL A 93 6.22 12.41 -1.21
C VAL A 93 7.75 12.55 -1.11
N VAL A 94 8.43 12.63 -2.26
CA VAL A 94 9.90 12.75 -2.31
C VAL A 94 10.32 13.93 -3.16
N ALA A 95 11.05 14.88 -2.58
CA ALA A 95 11.76 15.92 -3.33
C ALA A 95 13.03 15.29 -3.95
N VAL A 96 13.10 15.27 -5.27
CA VAL A 96 14.19 14.63 -6.04
C VAL A 96 15.09 15.64 -6.76
N GLY A 97 14.74 16.92 -6.70
CA GLY A 97 15.50 18.00 -7.32
C GLY A 97 14.80 19.34 -7.15
N TYR A 98 15.36 20.36 -7.77
CA TYR A 98 14.81 21.72 -7.83
C TYR A 98 15.33 22.43 -9.07
N GLY A 99 14.69 23.53 -9.45
CA GLY A 99 15.10 24.33 -10.60
C GLY A 99 14.36 25.66 -10.65
N THR A 100 14.39 26.23 -11.85
CA THR A 100 13.67 27.46 -12.21
C THR A 100 13.08 27.26 -13.61
N GLU A 101 11.81 27.56 -13.78
CA GLU A 101 11.11 27.51 -15.07
C GLU A 101 10.41 28.85 -15.29
N ASN A 102 10.72 29.54 -16.39
CA ASN A 102 10.13 30.84 -16.73
C ASN A 102 10.20 31.90 -15.61
N GLY A 103 11.28 31.88 -14.81
CA GLY A 103 11.48 32.80 -13.69
C GLY A 103 10.82 32.38 -12.37
N THR A 104 10.11 31.24 -12.34
CA THR A 104 9.53 30.67 -11.12
C THR A 104 10.37 29.50 -10.62
N ASP A 105 10.85 29.60 -9.39
CA ASP A 105 11.59 28.53 -8.73
C ASP A 105 10.65 27.38 -8.37
N TYR A 106 11.14 26.14 -8.48
CA TYR A 106 10.36 24.96 -8.14
C TYR A 106 11.18 23.87 -7.44
N TRP A 107 10.49 23.02 -6.70
CA TRP A 107 10.88 21.68 -6.26
C TRP A 107 10.39 20.66 -7.28
N LEU A 108 11.25 19.74 -7.72
CA LEU A 108 10.82 18.57 -8.47
C LEU A 108 10.44 17.47 -7.49
N VAL A 109 9.16 17.16 -7.41
CA VAL A 109 8.61 16.22 -6.42
C VAL A 109 8.04 15.00 -7.13
N ARG A 110 8.47 13.82 -6.71
CA ARG A 110 7.94 12.53 -7.14
C ARG A 110 6.74 12.15 -6.28
N ASN A 111 5.60 11.91 -6.93
CA ASN A 111 4.40 11.43 -6.28
C ASN A 111 4.26 9.89 -6.40
N SER A 112 3.25 9.32 -5.75
CA SER A 112 2.93 7.89 -5.70
C SER A 112 1.55 7.55 -6.33
N TRP A 113 0.96 8.46 -7.10
CA TRP A 113 -0.35 8.30 -7.75
C TRP A 113 -0.29 7.79 -9.20
N GLY A 114 0.84 7.19 -9.59
CA GLY A 114 1.07 6.67 -10.94
C GLY A 114 1.48 7.74 -11.95
N SER A 115 1.93 7.28 -13.12
CA SER A 115 2.49 8.15 -14.17
C SER A 115 1.45 8.97 -14.94
N ALA A 116 0.17 8.61 -14.84
CA ALA A 116 -0.91 9.33 -15.52
C ALA A 116 -1.26 10.67 -14.84
N TRP A 117 -0.80 10.89 -13.61
CA TRP A 117 -1.02 12.12 -12.86
C TRP A 117 0.16 13.08 -13.03
N GLY A 118 -0.10 14.39 -13.17
CA GLY A 118 0.94 15.41 -13.30
C GLY A 118 1.87 15.20 -14.51
N GLU A 119 3.13 15.60 -14.36
CA GLU A 119 4.16 15.41 -15.39
C GLU A 119 4.80 14.02 -15.20
N ASN A 120 4.18 12.98 -15.76
CA ASN A 120 4.65 11.59 -15.64
C ASN A 120 4.77 11.10 -14.18
N GLY A 121 3.86 11.51 -13.30
CA GLY A 121 3.88 11.19 -11.86
C GLY A 121 4.66 12.19 -11.00
N TYR A 122 5.15 13.28 -11.59
CA TYR A 122 5.86 14.35 -10.89
C TYR A 122 5.06 15.64 -10.86
N ILE A 123 5.39 16.50 -9.90
CA ILE A 123 4.91 17.87 -9.80
C ILE A 123 6.10 18.82 -9.59
N LYS A 124 6.06 19.97 -10.25
CA LYS A 124 6.97 21.09 -9.98
C LYS A 124 6.30 22.00 -8.96
N LEU A 125 6.58 21.81 -7.67
CA LEU A 125 5.97 22.62 -6.62
C LEU A 125 6.69 23.97 -6.50
N GLU A 126 5.99 25.10 -6.48
CA GLU A 126 6.61 26.42 -6.32
C GLU A 126 7.55 26.45 -5.09
N ARG A 127 8.75 27.00 -5.26
CA ARG A 127 9.81 27.08 -4.24
C ARG A 127 10.11 28.55 -3.93
N ASN A 128 10.58 28.83 -2.71
CA ASN A 128 10.88 30.19 -2.25
C ASN A 128 9.63 31.09 -2.27
N VAL A 129 8.48 30.56 -1.86
CA VAL A 129 7.22 31.30 -1.80
C VAL A 129 7.37 32.45 -0.80
N GLN A 130 6.99 33.67 -1.20
CA GLN A 130 7.11 34.82 -0.31
C GLN A 130 6.13 34.73 0.86
N ASN A 131 6.53 35.28 2.01
CA ASN A 131 5.72 35.36 3.23
C ASN A 131 5.32 34.00 3.83
N THR A 132 6.08 32.94 3.56
CA THR A 132 5.96 31.67 4.26
C THR A 132 7.33 31.04 4.52
N GLU A 133 7.48 30.43 5.69
CA GLU A 133 8.64 29.61 6.03
C GLU A 133 8.36 28.12 5.85
N THR A 134 7.07 27.74 5.79
CA THR A 134 6.65 26.33 5.63
C THR A 134 6.86 25.80 4.22
N GLY A 135 7.16 26.68 3.25
CA GLY A 135 7.20 26.35 1.83
C GLY A 135 5.81 26.09 1.24
N LYS A 136 5.74 25.92 -0.08
CA LYS A 136 4.48 25.60 -0.77
C LYS A 136 3.92 24.28 -0.23
N CYS A 137 2.63 24.28 0.10
CA CYS A 137 1.92 23.12 0.65
C CYS A 137 2.55 22.50 1.91
N GLY A 138 3.38 23.25 2.65
CA GLY A 138 4.05 22.75 3.86
C GLY A 138 5.29 21.88 3.61
N ILE A 139 5.84 21.87 2.39
CA ILE A 139 6.96 20.98 2.00
C ILE A 139 8.21 21.07 2.90
N ALA A 140 8.41 22.19 3.61
CA ALA A 140 9.55 22.39 4.50
C ALA A 140 9.24 22.07 5.98
N ILE A 141 8.04 21.59 6.33
CA ILE A 141 7.65 21.34 7.73
C ILE A 141 8.26 20.02 8.24
N GLU A 142 8.02 18.91 7.53
CA GLU A 142 8.48 17.57 7.91
C GLU A 142 9.27 16.93 6.75
N ALA A 143 10.58 17.17 6.75
CA ALA A 143 11.49 16.63 5.76
C ALA A 143 12.58 15.79 6.43
N SER A 144 12.86 14.60 5.89
CA SER A 144 13.86 13.68 6.42
C SER A 144 14.52 12.84 5.33
N TYR A 145 15.75 12.41 5.58
CA TYR A 145 16.51 11.60 4.63
C TYR A 145 17.34 10.50 5.33
N PRO A 146 17.52 9.34 4.67
CA PRO A 146 18.37 8.27 5.18
C PRO A 146 19.85 8.62 5.03
N ILE A 147 20.67 8.10 5.94
CA ILE A 147 22.13 8.19 5.89
C ILE A 147 22.70 6.82 5.57
N LYS A 148 23.67 6.80 4.65
CA LYS A 148 24.46 5.61 4.32
C LYS A 148 25.96 5.97 4.28
N ASN A 149 26.75 5.32 5.11
CA ASN A 149 28.19 5.55 5.28
C ASN A 149 29.06 4.41 4.71
N GLY A 150 28.45 3.32 4.24
CA GLY A 150 29.18 2.16 3.73
C GLY A 150 28.45 1.44 2.60
N ALA A 151 29.04 0.35 2.12
CA ALA A 151 28.37 -0.52 1.14
C ALA A 151 27.13 -1.20 1.75
N ASN A 152 26.21 -1.60 0.88
CA ASN A 152 25.15 -2.52 1.25
C ASN A 152 25.72 -3.92 1.47
N PRO A 153 25.04 -4.78 2.25
CA PRO A 153 25.43 -6.19 2.36
C PRO A 153 25.39 -6.85 0.97
N PRO A 154 26.21 -7.90 0.74
CA PRO A 154 26.13 -8.67 -0.49
C PRO A 154 24.71 -9.19 -0.68
N ASN A 155 24.18 -9.06 -1.90
CA ASN A 155 22.85 -9.57 -2.21
C ASN A 155 22.84 -11.10 -1.97
N PRO A 156 22.03 -11.62 -1.04
CA PRO A 156 22.00 -13.04 -0.72
C PRO A 156 21.35 -13.91 -1.80
N GLY A 157 20.87 -13.31 -2.89
CA GLY A 157 20.07 -13.97 -3.92
C GLY A 157 18.58 -13.88 -3.60
N PRO A 158 17.72 -14.43 -4.49
CA PRO A 158 16.28 -14.39 -4.31
C PRO A 158 15.87 -15.13 -3.03
N SER A 159 14.92 -14.55 -2.30
CA SER A 159 14.37 -15.21 -1.11
C SER A 159 13.72 -16.55 -1.51
N PRO A 160 13.82 -17.61 -0.69
CA PRO A 160 13.05 -18.83 -0.92
C PRO A 160 11.56 -18.47 -1.08
N PRO A 161 10.85 -19.04 -2.06
CA PRO A 161 9.42 -18.78 -2.17
C PRO A 161 8.76 -19.13 -0.84
N SER A 162 7.90 -18.24 -0.36
CA SER A 162 7.10 -18.49 0.84
C SER A 162 6.50 -19.88 0.74
N PRO A 163 6.58 -20.72 1.78
CA PRO A 163 5.96 -22.03 1.77
C PRO A 163 4.52 -21.86 1.29
N ALA A 164 4.13 -22.61 0.26
CA ALA A 164 2.79 -22.52 -0.30
C ALA A 164 1.81 -22.71 0.86
N THR A 165 1.09 -21.64 1.20
CA THR A 165 0.20 -21.64 2.34
C THR A 165 -0.87 -22.69 2.05
N PRO A 166 -1.08 -23.68 2.94
CA PRO A 166 -1.97 -24.78 2.64
C PRO A 166 -3.36 -24.25 2.30
N SER A 167 -3.92 -24.75 1.20
CA SER A 167 -5.30 -24.45 0.81
C SER A 167 -6.24 -24.83 1.95
N ILE A 168 -7.25 -23.99 2.20
CA ILE A 168 -8.32 -24.30 3.14
C ILE A 168 -9.19 -25.38 2.50
N VAL A 169 -9.17 -26.58 3.08
CA VAL A 169 -10.02 -27.69 2.64
C VAL A 169 -11.45 -27.39 3.10
N CYS A 170 -12.38 -27.28 2.17
CA CYS A 170 -13.79 -27.11 2.48
C CYS A 170 -14.46 -28.46 2.75
N ASP A 171 -14.16 -29.43 1.89
CA ASP A 171 -14.55 -30.84 2.02
C ASP A 171 -13.59 -31.73 1.21
N GLU A 172 -13.94 -33.00 1.01
CA GLU A 172 -13.15 -33.97 0.24
C GLU A 172 -12.96 -33.59 -1.24
N TYR A 173 -13.85 -32.76 -1.80
CA TYR A 173 -13.91 -32.43 -3.22
C TYR A 173 -13.50 -30.99 -3.53
N TYR A 174 -13.52 -30.09 -2.56
CA TYR A 174 -13.36 -28.66 -2.76
C TYR A 174 -12.36 -28.05 -1.78
N SER A 175 -11.55 -27.14 -2.31
CA SER A 175 -10.63 -26.32 -1.52
C SER A 175 -10.67 -24.86 -1.96
N CYS A 176 -10.37 -24.00 -1.00
CA CYS A 176 -10.17 -22.58 -1.20
C CYS A 176 -8.71 -22.21 -0.92
N ASN A 177 -8.27 -21.06 -1.43
CA ASN A 177 -6.92 -20.58 -1.15
C ASN A 177 -6.76 -20.24 0.33
N SER A 178 -5.54 -20.23 0.83
CA SER A 178 -5.28 -19.69 2.17
C SER A 178 -5.75 -18.22 2.28
N GLY A 179 -6.08 -17.78 3.49
CA GLY A 179 -6.63 -16.44 3.69
C GLY A 179 -8.12 -16.31 3.38
N THR A 180 -8.82 -17.42 3.15
CA THR A 180 -10.23 -17.43 2.74
C THR A 180 -11.09 -18.28 3.66
N THR A 181 -12.40 -18.11 3.56
CA THR A 181 -13.39 -18.91 4.30
C THR A 181 -14.24 -19.71 3.33
N CYS A 182 -14.36 -21.02 3.59
CA CYS A 182 -15.26 -21.90 2.86
C CYS A 182 -16.71 -21.60 3.22
N CYS A 183 -17.50 -21.19 2.23
CA CYS A 183 -18.92 -20.90 2.38
C CYS A 183 -19.75 -21.78 1.45
N CYS A 184 -20.79 -22.42 1.98
CA CYS A 184 -21.64 -23.28 1.18
C CYS A 184 -22.47 -22.48 0.16
N LEU A 185 -22.38 -22.86 -1.11
CA LEU A 185 -23.17 -22.29 -2.21
C LEU A 185 -24.46 -23.05 -2.47
N PHE A 186 -24.52 -24.35 -2.14
CA PHE A 186 -25.72 -25.15 -2.35
C PHE A 186 -25.87 -26.17 -1.23
N GLU A 187 -26.74 -25.86 -0.27
CA GLU A 187 -27.03 -26.73 0.85
C GLU A 187 -28.34 -27.50 0.60
N TYR A 188 -28.31 -28.82 0.77
CA TYR A 188 -29.51 -29.65 0.73
C TYR A 188 -29.44 -30.73 1.81
N ARG A 189 -30.45 -30.75 2.70
CA ARG A 189 -30.55 -31.67 3.85
C ARG A 189 -29.29 -31.70 4.75
N GLY A 190 -28.68 -30.53 4.98
CA GLY A 190 -27.48 -30.39 5.83
C GLY A 190 -26.17 -30.80 5.15
N PHE A 191 -26.21 -31.14 3.86
CA PHE A 191 -25.01 -31.39 3.06
C PHE A 191 -24.76 -30.23 2.10
N CYS A 192 -23.51 -29.83 1.99
CA CYS A 192 -23.07 -28.85 1.00
C CYS A 192 -22.60 -29.56 -0.29
N PHE A 193 -23.20 -29.24 -1.43
CA PHE A 193 -22.82 -29.83 -2.73
C PHE A 193 -21.96 -28.92 -3.60
N GLY A 194 -21.73 -27.69 -3.15
CA GLY A 194 -20.88 -26.73 -3.83
C GLY A 194 -20.37 -25.69 -2.86
N TRP A 195 -19.08 -25.39 -2.96
CA TRP A 195 -18.41 -24.44 -2.08
C TRP A 195 -17.97 -23.20 -2.83
N GLY A 196 -17.97 -22.09 -2.11
CA GLY A 196 -17.42 -20.82 -2.53
C GLY A 196 -16.43 -20.32 -1.51
N CYS A 197 -15.44 -19.57 -1.99
CA CYS A 197 -14.40 -18.96 -1.18
C CYS A 197 -14.77 -17.51 -0.92
N CYS A 198 -14.95 -17.16 0.35
CA CYS A 198 -14.98 -15.77 0.76
C CYS A 198 -13.54 -15.23 0.84
N PRO A 199 -13.19 -14.09 0.21
CA PRO A 199 -11.81 -13.62 0.07
C PRO A 199 -11.22 -13.01 1.36
N ILE A 200 -11.63 -13.53 2.53
CA ILE A 200 -11.14 -13.16 3.85
C ILE A 200 -11.24 -14.37 4.79
N GLU A 201 -10.43 -14.37 5.85
CA GLU A 201 -10.48 -15.38 6.91
C GLU A 201 -11.64 -15.13 7.88
N SER A 202 -12.14 -16.20 8.49
CA SER A 202 -13.20 -16.18 9.51
C SER A 202 -14.45 -15.39 9.09
N ALA A 203 -14.80 -15.45 7.80
CA ALA A 203 -15.95 -14.75 7.27
C ALA A 203 -17.26 -15.35 7.79
N THR A 204 -18.28 -14.52 7.94
CA THR A 204 -19.65 -15.00 8.08
C THR A 204 -20.24 -15.26 6.69
N CYS A 205 -20.66 -16.50 6.43
CA CYS A 205 -21.29 -16.86 5.17
C CYS A 205 -22.76 -16.43 5.16
N CYS A 206 -23.12 -15.49 4.27
CA CYS A 206 -24.49 -15.01 4.17
C CYS A 206 -25.49 -16.07 3.64
N PRO A 207 -26.77 -16.00 4.04
CA PRO A 207 -27.80 -16.94 3.60
C PRO A 207 -28.10 -16.88 2.10
N ASP A 208 -27.76 -15.75 1.46
CA ASP A 208 -27.95 -15.49 0.03
C ASP A 208 -27.11 -16.37 -0.91
N GLN A 209 -26.24 -17.21 -0.34
CA GLN A 209 -25.31 -18.12 -1.04
C GLN A 209 -24.29 -17.44 -1.96
N THR A 210 -24.27 -16.11 -2.05
CA THR A 210 -23.39 -15.38 -2.98
C THR A 210 -22.43 -14.42 -2.29
N SER A 211 -22.77 -14.02 -1.07
CA SER A 211 -22.03 -13.00 -0.34
C SER A 211 -21.51 -13.52 1.00
N CYS A 212 -20.55 -12.80 1.55
CA CYS A 212 -20.00 -13.07 2.87
C CYS A 212 -19.55 -11.77 3.53
N CYS A 213 -19.50 -11.81 4.86
CA CYS A 213 -19.22 -10.65 5.67
C CYS A 213 -17.96 -10.82 6.51
N PRO A 214 -17.21 -9.72 6.75
CA PRO A 214 -16.06 -9.75 7.64
C PRO A 214 -16.46 -10.05 9.09
N PRO A 215 -15.55 -10.63 9.89
CA PRO A 215 -15.81 -11.00 11.27
C PRO A 215 -16.23 -9.80 12.15
N ASP A 216 -15.75 -8.60 11.82
CA ASP A 216 -16.10 -7.36 12.53
C ASP A 216 -17.53 -6.89 12.22
N PHE A 217 -18.11 -7.30 11.09
CA PHE A 217 -19.47 -6.95 10.66
C PHE A 217 -20.25 -8.22 10.29
N PRO A 218 -20.53 -9.13 11.23
CA PRO A 218 -20.97 -10.49 10.91
C PRO A 218 -22.43 -10.57 10.44
N PHE A 219 -23.21 -9.49 10.55
CA PHE A 219 -24.63 -9.52 10.21
C PHE A 219 -24.87 -9.17 8.75
N CYS A 220 -25.26 -10.17 7.95
CA CYS A 220 -25.67 -9.95 6.57
C CYS A 220 -27.02 -9.26 6.50
N ASP A 221 -27.08 -8.16 5.77
CA ASP A 221 -28.29 -7.41 5.45
C ASP A 221 -28.78 -7.74 4.02
N ASP A 222 -30.10 -7.73 3.84
CA ASP A 222 -30.76 -8.12 2.59
C ASP A 222 -30.42 -7.16 1.43
N SER A 223 -29.93 -5.95 1.71
CA SER A 223 -29.46 -5.01 0.69
C SER A 223 -28.05 -5.30 0.17
N GLY A 224 -27.39 -6.37 0.62
CA GLY A 224 -26.00 -6.69 0.25
C GLY A 224 -24.95 -5.95 1.09
N SER A 225 -25.29 -5.64 2.33
CA SER A 225 -24.41 -4.98 3.31
C SER A 225 -24.11 -5.89 4.49
N CYS A 226 -23.08 -5.56 5.25
CA CYS A 226 -22.63 -6.25 6.45
C CYS A 226 -22.66 -5.26 7.62
N LEU A 227 -23.41 -5.58 8.67
CA LEU A 227 -23.64 -4.69 9.81
C LEU A 227 -22.88 -5.18 11.05
N LEU A 228 -22.51 -4.23 11.91
CA LEU A 228 -21.89 -4.53 13.20
C LEU A 228 -22.89 -5.22 14.16
N SER A 229 -24.16 -4.85 14.06
CA SER A 229 -25.30 -5.43 14.76
C SER A 229 -26.56 -5.31 13.89
N ARG A 230 -27.60 -6.11 14.16
CA ARG A 230 -28.82 -6.18 13.32
C ARG A 230 -29.49 -4.82 13.03
N ASP A 231 -29.40 -3.88 13.96
CA ASP A 231 -30.06 -2.57 13.87
C ASP A 231 -29.04 -1.43 13.68
N ASN A 232 -27.77 -1.75 13.35
CA ASN A 232 -26.76 -0.74 13.15
C ASN A 232 -27.00 0.00 11.82
N PRO A 233 -27.11 1.34 11.81
CA PRO A 233 -27.28 2.09 10.57
C PRO A 233 -26.01 2.12 9.71
N PHE A 234 -24.86 1.74 10.26
CA PHE A 234 -23.58 1.71 9.55
C PHE A 234 -23.20 0.27 9.19
N GLY A 235 -22.89 0.08 7.92
CA GLY A 235 -22.47 -1.19 7.35
C GLY A 235 -21.37 -1.04 6.33
N VAL A 236 -20.65 -2.13 6.10
CA VAL A 236 -19.70 -2.27 5.00
C VAL A 236 -20.32 -3.10 3.89
N LYS A 237 -19.86 -2.91 2.66
CA LYS A 237 -20.36 -3.69 1.51
C LYS A 237 -20.00 -5.16 1.69
N ALA A 238 -20.94 -6.07 1.43
CA ALA A 238 -20.67 -7.49 1.45
C ALA A 238 -19.69 -7.90 0.34
N LEU A 239 -18.84 -8.88 0.67
CA LEU A 239 -17.87 -9.43 -0.27
C LEU A 239 -18.51 -10.55 -1.07
N ARG A 240 -18.15 -10.63 -2.36
CA ARG A 240 -18.65 -11.68 -3.25
C ARG A 240 -17.79 -12.94 -3.11
N ARG A 241 -18.44 -14.09 -3.01
CA ARG A 241 -17.75 -15.40 -3.04
C ARG A 241 -17.26 -15.70 -4.45
N THR A 242 -16.12 -16.39 -4.55
CA THR A 242 -15.66 -17.03 -5.79
C THR A 242 -15.93 -18.54 -5.72
N PRO A 243 -16.11 -19.25 -6.84
CA PRO A 243 -16.22 -20.71 -6.81
C PRO A 243 -14.99 -21.36 -6.17
N ALA A 244 -15.19 -22.38 -5.33
CA ALA A 244 -14.09 -23.19 -4.80
C ALA A 244 -13.47 -24.05 -5.89
N THR A 245 -12.19 -24.39 -5.70
CA THR A 245 -11.45 -25.22 -6.66
C THR A 245 -11.78 -26.67 -6.39
N SER A 246 -12.22 -27.42 -7.41
CA SER A 246 -12.41 -28.86 -7.24
C SER A 246 -11.08 -29.61 -7.26
N THR A 247 -10.94 -30.62 -6.40
CA THR A 247 -9.75 -31.48 -6.31
C THR A 247 -9.51 -32.27 -7.60
N TRP A 248 -10.57 -32.59 -8.35
CA TRP A 248 -10.48 -33.15 -9.71
C TRP A 248 -9.75 -32.23 -10.70
N THR A 249 -9.93 -30.92 -10.56
CA THR A 249 -9.27 -29.93 -11.42
C THR A 249 -7.80 -29.75 -11.03
N GLN A 250 -7.49 -29.78 -9.73
CA GLN A 250 -6.10 -29.72 -9.24
C GLN A 250 -5.25 -30.92 -9.71
N ARG A 251 -5.80 -32.14 -9.71
CA ARG A 251 -5.10 -33.34 -10.22
C ARG A 251 -4.73 -33.24 -11.70
N LYS A 252 -5.57 -32.60 -12.53
CA LYS A 252 -5.27 -32.42 -13.97
C LYS A 252 -4.14 -31.41 -14.22
N VAL A 253 -3.98 -30.41 -13.37
CA VAL A 253 -2.88 -29.43 -13.50
C VAL A 253 -1.55 -30.08 -13.10
N ALA A 254 -1.53 -30.87 -12.03
CA ALA A 254 -0.33 -31.58 -11.59
C ALA A 254 0.19 -32.60 -12.62
N MET A 255 -0.69 -33.22 -13.42
CA MET A 255 -0.28 -34.17 -14.47
C MET A 255 0.22 -33.51 -15.77
N LYS A 256 0.08 -32.19 -15.95
CA LYS A 256 0.58 -31.48 -17.15
C LYS A 256 1.99 -30.90 -16.99
N GLY A 257 2.59 -31.01 -15.79
CA GLY A 257 3.91 -30.47 -15.47
C GLY A 257 5.06 -31.48 -15.50
N ASN A 258 4.84 -32.68 -16.04
CA ASN A 258 5.84 -33.75 -16.20
C ASN A 258 5.90 -34.16 -17.67
#